data_AF-B8C3E9-F1
#
_entry.id   AF-B8C3E9-F1
#
_cell.length_a   1.000
_cell.length_b   1.000
_cell.length_c   1.000
_cell.angle_alpha   90.00
_cell.angle_beta   90.00
_cell.angle_gamma   90.00
#
_symmetry.space_group_name_H-M   'P 1'
#
loop_
_entity.id
_entity.type
_entity.pdbx_description
1 polymer ?
#
loop_
_entity_poly.entity_id
_entity_poly.type
_entity_poly.pdbx_seq_one_letter_code
_entity_poly.pdbx_strand_id
1 'polypeptide(L)'
;CQGDCNSDADCAGGLMCFSRGTGEVTSVPGCVSGGEGDLPGMDYCYTPFPPETTTATTSTTTTTTSTTTATAPDLNFVRECTAEDPCNACEGDCDDHTHCAGSLECFSRDQGSVDLVPGCNGLGVAGMDYCYDP
;
A
#
# COMPACT_ATOMS: atom_id res chain seq x y z
N CYS A 1 10.94 15.55 2.07
CA CYS A 1 11.58 14.26 2.40
C CYS A 1 13.03 14.50 2.72
N GLN A 2 13.59 13.72 3.63
CA GLN A 2 14.97 13.82 4.07
C GLN A 2 15.67 12.53 3.67
N GLY A 3 16.81 12.65 2.99
CA GLY A 3 17.58 11.50 2.51
C GLY A 3 18.49 10.90 3.58
N ASP A 4 19.11 9.77 3.23
CA ASP A 4 20.15 9.05 3.96
C ASP A 4 19.69 8.31 5.22
N CYS A 5 18.41 7.93 5.31
CA CYS A 5 17.96 7.05 6.39
C CYS A 5 18.48 5.63 6.17
N ASN A 6 18.93 4.95 7.23
CA ASN A 6 19.26 3.52 7.16
C ASN A 6 18.18 2.67 7.81
N SER A 7 17.34 3.30 8.64
CA SER A 7 16.23 2.69 9.38
C SER A 7 15.20 3.74 9.75
N ASP A 8 14.00 3.31 10.14
CA ASP A 8 12.93 4.22 10.61
C ASP A 8 13.35 5.08 11.81
N ALA A 9 14.36 4.65 12.57
CA ALA A 9 14.91 5.38 13.71
C ALA A 9 15.71 6.64 13.31
N ASP A 10 16.19 6.71 12.06
CA ASP A 10 16.87 7.88 11.50
C ASP A 10 15.87 8.96 11.06
N CYS A 11 14.57 8.62 11.03
CA CYS A 11 13.51 9.49 10.55
C CYS A 11 12.78 10.22 11.68
N ALA A 12 12.30 11.43 11.40
CA ALA A 12 11.49 12.20 12.34
C ALA A 12 10.17 11.46 12.67
N GLY A 13 9.65 11.65 13.88
CA GLY A 13 8.55 10.85 14.44
C GLY A 13 7.37 10.64 13.48
N GLY A 14 7.02 9.37 13.26
CA GLY A 14 5.94 8.93 12.39
C GLY A 14 6.33 8.76 10.91
N LEU A 15 7.59 8.98 10.55
CA LEU A 15 8.12 8.70 9.21
C LEU A 15 8.80 7.32 9.16
N MET A 16 8.76 6.70 7.99
CA MET A 16 9.42 5.42 7.71
C MET A 16 10.57 5.62 6.72
N CYS A 17 11.53 4.72 6.73
CA CYS A 17 12.66 4.75 5.81
C CYS A 17 12.34 3.93 4.55
N PHE A 18 12.31 4.60 3.40
CA PHE A 18 12.17 3.97 2.09
C PHE A 18 13.55 3.81 1.48
N SER A 19 14.08 2.58 1.53
CA SER A 19 15.37 2.30 0.94
C SER A 19 15.26 2.05 -0.56
N ARG A 20 16.15 2.64 -1.36
CA ARG A 20 16.20 2.43 -2.81
C ARG A 20 17.41 1.58 -3.18
N GLY A 21 17.21 0.58 -4.03
CA GLY A 21 18.30 -0.22 -4.57
C GLY A 21 19.26 0.62 -5.41
N THR A 22 20.51 0.17 -5.56
CA THR A 22 21.54 0.90 -6.31
C THR A 22 21.06 1.32 -7.71
N GLY A 23 21.00 2.62 -7.99
CA GLY A 23 20.56 3.16 -9.28
C GLY A 23 19.03 3.25 -9.47
N GLU A 24 18.25 2.89 -8.46
CA GLU A 24 16.79 2.97 -8.49
C GLU A 24 16.31 4.41 -8.29
N VAL A 25 15.35 4.84 -9.11
CA VAL A 25 14.77 6.19 -9.10
C VAL A 25 13.27 6.17 -8.79
N THR A 26 12.81 5.11 -8.13
CA THR A 26 11.41 4.97 -7.75
C THR A 26 10.95 6.16 -6.92
N SER A 27 9.73 6.61 -7.21
CA SER A 27 9.11 7.76 -6.57
C SER A 27 8.78 7.43 -5.13
N VAL A 28 9.40 8.16 -4.20
CA VAL A 28 9.21 7.96 -2.76
C VAL A 28 7.82 8.46 -2.33
N PRO A 29 6.99 7.64 -1.66
CA PRO A 29 5.61 8.02 -1.32
C PRO A 29 5.52 9.28 -0.45
N GLY A 30 4.70 10.24 -0.82
CA GLY A 30 4.60 11.52 -0.08
C GLY A 30 5.76 12.50 -0.35
N CYS A 31 6.67 12.17 -1.25
CA CYS A 31 7.74 13.05 -1.73
C CYS A 31 7.44 13.57 -3.15
N VAL A 32 7.96 14.76 -3.47
CA VAL A 32 7.99 15.25 -4.86
C VAL A 32 9.10 14.51 -5.61
N SER A 33 8.74 13.82 -6.70
CA SER A 33 9.71 13.11 -7.54
C SER A 33 10.38 14.05 -8.54
N GLY A 34 11.69 13.89 -8.72
CA GLY A 34 12.52 14.72 -9.59
C GLY A 34 13.04 16.00 -8.93
N GLY A 35 14.36 16.21 -9.01
CA GLY A 35 15.07 17.40 -8.51
C GLY A 35 16.55 17.10 -8.26
N GLU A 36 17.38 18.13 -8.01
CA GLU A 36 18.82 17.96 -7.72
C GLU A 36 19.10 17.10 -6.47
N GLY A 37 18.12 16.97 -5.57
CA GLY A 37 18.20 16.17 -4.35
C GLY A 37 17.51 14.80 -4.41
N ASP A 38 16.99 14.38 -5.57
CA ASP A 38 16.40 13.05 -5.79
C ASP A 38 17.45 12.13 -6.44
N LEU A 39 18.31 11.56 -5.60
CA LEU A 39 19.47 10.80 -6.07
C LEU A 39 19.12 9.31 -6.25
N PRO A 40 19.54 8.68 -7.36
CA PRO A 40 19.33 7.26 -7.59
C PRO A 40 19.96 6.40 -6.51
N GLY A 41 19.22 5.40 -6.00
CA GLY A 41 19.69 4.48 -4.97
C GLY A 41 19.95 5.12 -3.61
N MET A 42 19.31 6.25 -3.33
CA MET A 42 19.35 6.86 -2.01
C MET A 42 18.06 6.63 -1.25
N ASP A 43 18.21 6.45 0.07
CA ASP A 43 17.15 6.12 1.00
C ASP A 43 16.49 7.40 1.54
N TYR A 44 15.17 7.42 1.70
CA TYR A 44 14.46 8.63 2.13
C TYR A 44 13.43 8.34 3.20
N CYS A 45 13.40 9.23 4.20
CA CYS A 45 12.30 9.31 5.15
C CYS A 45 11.05 9.81 4.44
N TYR A 46 10.00 9.00 4.50
CA TYR A 46 8.72 9.25 3.86
C TYR A 46 7.59 9.16 4.86
N THR A 47 6.49 9.86 4.57
CA THR A 47 5.28 9.79 5.39
C THR A 47 4.49 8.56 4.99
N PRO A 48 4.39 7.51 5.83
CA PRO A 48 3.34 6.52 5.64
C PRO A 48 1.98 7.22 5.81
N PHE A 49 1.04 6.95 4.92
CA PHE A 49 -0.31 7.47 5.01
C PHE A 49 -1.10 6.72 6.11
N PRO A 50 -1.97 7.40 6.88
CA PRO A 50 -1.65 8.28 7.99
C PRO A 50 -1.21 7.53 9.29
N PRO A 51 -0.58 8.22 10.26
CA PRO A 51 -0.60 7.79 11.65
C PRO A 51 -1.97 8.15 12.26
N GLU A 52 -2.89 7.20 12.41
CA GLU A 52 -3.99 7.37 13.39
C GLU A 52 -3.33 7.65 14.75
N THR A 53 -3.60 8.86 15.25
CA THR A 53 -2.95 9.44 16.42
C THR A 53 -3.21 8.56 17.64
N THR A 54 -2.25 7.72 18.01
CA THR A 54 -2.24 7.11 19.33
C THR A 54 -1.66 8.12 20.32
N THR A 55 -2.52 9.04 20.75
CA THR A 55 -2.47 9.43 22.16
C THR A 55 -2.81 8.17 22.94
N ALA A 56 -1.85 7.71 23.74
CA ALA A 56 -2.00 6.54 24.60
C ALA A 56 -3.33 6.58 25.36
N THR A 57 -4.17 5.56 25.20
CA THR A 57 -4.96 4.97 26.29
C THR A 57 -5.41 3.57 25.89
N THR A 58 -4.88 2.61 26.65
CA THR A 58 -5.41 1.29 26.99
C THR A 58 -6.81 0.93 26.49
N SER A 59 -6.86 -0.16 25.72
CA SER A 59 -7.88 -1.22 25.71
C SER A 59 -9.33 -0.83 26.01
N THR A 60 -10.19 -0.77 24.99
CA THR A 60 -11.56 -1.27 25.14
C THR A 60 -12.12 -1.76 23.80
N THR A 61 -12.43 -3.06 23.76
CA THR A 61 -13.22 -3.74 22.74
C THR A 61 -14.50 -2.97 22.48
N THR A 62 -14.65 -2.37 21.29
CA THR A 62 -15.92 -1.73 20.92
C THR A 62 -16.27 -2.05 19.48
N THR A 63 -17.10 -3.08 19.33
CA THR A 63 -17.94 -3.37 18.17
C THR A 63 -18.60 -2.09 17.70
N THR A 64 -18.23 -1.58 16.52
CA THR A 64 -18.95 -0.46 15.91
C THR A 64 -19.20 -0.74 14.44
N THR A 65 -20.38 -1.32 14.24
CA THR A 65 -21.30 -1.25 13.11
C THR A 65 -20.89 -0.38 11.92
N SER A 66 -20.80 -1.08 10.79
CA SER A 66 -20.90 -0.62 9.41
C SER A 66 -22.01 0.41 9.21
N THR A 67 -21.67 1.55 8.60
CA THR A 67 -22.67 2.44 8.00
C THR A 67 -22.25 2.78 6.58
N THR A 68 -23.00 2.19 5.67
CA THR A 68 -23.00 2.26 4.21
C THR A 68 -23.06 3.69 3.66
N THR A 69 -22.02 4.07 2.93
CA THR A 69 -22.09 4.91 1.72
C THR A 69 -21.14 4.24 0.74
N ALA A 70 -21.64 3.84 -0.44
CA ALA A 70 -20.88 3.04 -1.40
C ALA A 70 -19.75 3.88 -2.03
N THR A 71 -18.68 4.04 -1.28
CA THR A 71 -17.39 4.51 -1.75
C THR A 71 -16.53 3.27 -1.96
N ALA A 72 -15.89 3.17 -3.13
CA ALA A 72 -15.02 2.06 -3.47
C ALA A 72 -14.02 1.74 -2.33
N PRO A 73 -13.71 0.46 -2.05
CA PRO A 73 -12.70 0.12 -1.06
C PRO A 73 -11.30 0.59 -1.50
N ASP A 74 -10.44 0.95 -0.55
CA ASP A 74 -9.04 1.25 -0.85
C ASP A 74 -8.24 -0.03 -1.15
N LEU A 75 -7.24 0.07 -2.01
CA LEU A 75 -6.32 -1.03 -2.30
C LEU A 75 -5.46 -1.36 -1.08
N ASN A 76 -5.49 -2.63 -0.66
CA ASN A 76 -4.83 -3.11 0.53
C ASN A 76 -3.97 -4.36 0.25
N PHE A 77 -2.73 -4.35 0.74
CA PHE A 77 -1.88 -5.54 0.78
C PHE A 77 -2.12 -6.27 2.11
N VAL A 78 -2.86 -7.37 2.05
CA VAL A 78 -3.18 -8.16 3.24
C VAL A 78 -2.20 -9.32 3.43
N ARG A 79 -2.00 -10.13 2.39
CA ARG A 79 -1.16 -11.33 2.35
C ARG A 79 -1.23 -11.93 0.94
N GLU A 80 -0.38 -12.90 0.64
CA GLU A 80 -0.63 -13.77 -0.51
C GLU A 80 -1.95 -14.52 -0.32
N CYS A 81 -2.85 -14.37 -1.27
CA CYS A 81 -4.19 -14.92 -1.26
C CYS A 81 -4.13 -16.37 -1.77
N THR A 82 -4.98 -17.27 -1.28
CA THR A 82 -5.11 -18.65 -1.84
C THR A 82 -6.58 -19.04 -2.00
N ALA A 83 -6.85 -20.17 -2.66
CA ALA A 83 -8.22 -20.68 -2.78
C ALA A 83 -8.88 -21.02 -1.43
N GLU A 84 -8.10 -21.42 -0.43
CA GLU A 84 -8.58 -21.72 0.93
C GLU A 84 -8.75 -20.46 1.79
N ASP A 85 -8.02 -19.39 1.47
CA ASP A 85 -8.08 -18.12 2.20
C ASP A 85 -8.07 -16.93 1.22
N PRO A 86 -9.15 -16.75 0.46
CA PRO A 86 -9.20 -15.81 -0.65
C PRO A 86 -9.29 -14.36 -0.19
N CYS A 87 -8.79 -13.46 -1.02
CA CYS A 87 -8.84 -12.02 -0.79
C CYS A 87 -10.19 -11.42 -1.19
N ASN A 88 -10.59 -10.37 -0.49
CA ASN A 88 -11.80 -9.61 -0.79
C ASN A 88 -11.52 -8.56 -1.87
N ALA A 89 -12.55 -7.81 -2.25
CA ALA A 89 -12.40 -6.73 -3.21
C ALA A 89 -11.36 -5.70 -2.73
N CYS A 90 -10.50 -5.27 -3.65
CA CYS A 90 -9.38 -4.37 -3.44
C CYS A 90 -8.29 -4.91 -2.51
N GLU A 91 -8.26 -6.22 -2.27
CA GLU A 91 -7.19 -6.88 -1.54
C GLU A 91 -6.29 -7.68 -2.49
N GLY A 92 -4.99 -7.66 -2.21
CA GLY A 92 -3.97 -8.44 -2.91
C GLY A 92 -3.08 -9.17 -1.90
N ASP A 93 -2.26 -10.13 -2.32
CA ASP A 93 -1.70 -10.39 -3.65
C ASP A 93 -2.30 -11.67 -4.29
N CYS A 94 -3.16 -11.54 -5.31
CA CYS A 94 -3.81 -12.71 -5.96
C CYS A 94 -2.99 -13.21 -7.17
N ASP A 95 -2.83 -14.52 -7.35
CA ASP A 95 -2.12 -15.05 -8.52
C ASP A 95 -3.08 -15.46 -9.64
N ASP A 96 -4.29 -15.87 -9.28
CA ASP A 96 -5.36 -16.21 -10.20
C ASP A 96 -6.74 -15.91 -9.59
N HIS A 97 -7.79 -16.04 -10.40
CA HIS A 97 -9.16 -15.71 -10.00
C HIS A 97 -9.67 -16.55 -8.82
N THR A 98 -9.13 -17.75 -8.59
CA THR A 98 -9.54 -18.61 -7.46
C THR A 98 -9.02 -18.10 -6.12
N HIS A 99 -8.01 -17.23 -6.12
CA HIS A 99 -7.50 -16.56 -4.93
C HIS A 99 -8.39 -15.36 -4.52
N CYS A 100 -9.43 -15.05 -5.28
CA CYS A 100 -10.38 -13.99 -5.00
C CYS A 100 -11.72 -14.53 -4.50
N ALA A 101 -12.31 -13.82 -3.56
CA ALA A 101 -13.54 -14.27 -2.91
C ALA A 101 -14.74 -14.20 -3.87
N GLY A 102 -15.52 -15.27 -3.92
CA GLY A 102 -16.81 -15.28 -4.62
C GLY A 102 -16.67 -15.19 -6.14
N SER A 103 -17.11 -14.06 -6.71
CA SER A 103 -17.15 -13.81 -8.16
C SER A 103 -16.14 -12.75 -8.62
N LEU A 104 -15.20 -12.38 -7.75
CA LEU A 104 -14.17 -11.40 -8.05
C LEU A 104 -13.12 -11.99 -8.99
N GLU A 105 -12.54 -11.14 -9.83
CA GLU A 105 -11.43 -11.49 -10.71
C GLU A 105 -10.13 -10.90 -10.18
N CYS A 106 -9.01 -11.44 -10.64
CA CYS A 106 -7.68 -11.00 -10.23
C CYS A 106 -7.13 -10.04 -11.29
N PHE A 107 -6.89 -8.79 -10.90
CA PHE A 107 -6.30 -7.77 -11.74
C PHE A 107 -4.78 -7.83 -11.63
N SER A 108 -4.15 -8.53 -12.57
CA SER A 108 -2.70 -8.64 -12.59
C SER A 108 -2.04 -7.37 -13.12
N ARG A 109 -0.92 -6.99 -12.52
CA ARG A 109 -0.17 -5.79 -12.90
C ARG A 109 1.28 -6.09 -13.17
N ASP A 110 1.84 -5.44 -14.19
CA ASP A 110 3.25 -5.57 -14.52
C ASP A 110 4.14 -5.06 -13.38
N GLN A 111 5.34 -5.61 -13.24
CA GLN A 111 6.28 -5.20 -12.21
C GLN A 111 6.55 -3.68 -12.25
N GLY A 112 6.30 -3.00 -11.13
CA GLY A 112 6.43 -1.55 -11.02
C GLY A 112 5.26 -0.73 -11.56
N SER A 113 4.22 -1.38 -12.12
CA SER A 113 2.97 -0.72 -12.54
C SER A 113 2.13 -0.30 -11.33
N VAL A 114 1.50 0.87 -11.45
CA VAL A 114 0.48 1.38 -10.52
C VAL A 114 -0.86 1.57 -11.23
N ASP A 115 -1.14 0.73 -12.22
CA ASP A 115 -2.40 0.77 -12.96
C ASP A 115 -3.60 0.73 -11.99
N LEU A 116 -4.60 1.54 -12.31
CA LEU A 116 -5.80 1.70 -11.50
C LEU A 116 -6.62 0.41 -11.55
N VAL A 117 -6.89 -0.15 -10.37
CA VAL A 117 -7.72 -1.33 -10.23
C VAL A 117 -9.19 -0.89 -10.30
N PRO A 118 -10.01 -1.46 -11.22
CA PRO A 118 -11.40 -1.07 -11.37
C PRO A 118 -12.20 -1.24 -10.08
N GLY A 119 -13.00 -0.23 -9.73
CA GLY A 119 -13.85 -0.28 -8.53
C GLY A 119 -13.10 -0.12 -7.20
N CYS A 120 -11.79 0.16 -7.23
CA CYS A 120 -10.97 0.40 -6.05
C CYS A 120 -10.39 1.81 -6.02
N ASN A 121 -10.07 2.28 -4.82
CA ASN A 121 -9.42 3.57 -4.59
C ASN A 121 -7.94 3.38 -4.26
N GLY A 122 -7.14 4.40 -4.58
CA GLY A 122 -5.69 4.38 -4.36
C GLY A 122 -4.92 3.68 -5.48
N LEU A 123 -3.59 3.69 -5.35
CA LEU A 123 -2.65 3.12 -6.34
C LEU A 123 -2.17 1.71 -5.93
N GLY A 124 -2.30 1.36 -4.65
CA GLY A 124 -1.75 0.14 -4.08
C GLY A 124 -0.21 0.09 -4.16
N VAL A 125 0.34 -1.08 -3.86
CA VAL A 125 1.75 -1.46 -4.03
C VAL A 125 2.07 -1.69 -5.50
N ALA A 126 3.10 -1.10 -6.07
CA ALA A 126 3.40 -1.25 -7.50
C ALA A 126 3.73 -2.72 -7.90
N GLY A 127 3.13 -3.20 -8.99
CA GLY A 127 3.32 -4.55 -9.54
C GLY A 127 2.70 -5.69 -8.74
N MET A 128 1.81 -5.36 -7.80
CA MET A 128 1.05 -6.33 -7.01
C MET A 128 -0.32 -6.57 -7.64
N ASP A 129 -0.89 -7.74 -7.43
CA ASP A 129 -2.16 -8.12 -8.04
C ASP A 129 -3.32 -7.94 -7.05
N TYR A 130 -4.49 -7.52 -7.52
CA TYR A 130 -5.63 -7.21 -6.65
C TYR A 130 -6.93 -7.83 -7.14
N CYS A 131 -7.72 -8.33 -6.20
CA CYS A 131 -9.06 -8.80 -6.49
C CYS A 131 -10.01 -7.61 -6.77
N TYR A 132 -10.79 -7.69 -7.84
CA TYR A 132 -11.72 -6.63 -8.26
C TYR A 132 -13.02 -7.20 -8.80
N ASP A 133 -14.05 -6.35 -8.92
CA ASP A 133 -15.34 -6.69 -9.53
C ASP A 133 -15.29 -6.31 -11.03
N PRO A 134 -15.38 -7.28 -11.96
CA PRO A 134 -15.17 -7.07 -13.41
C PRO A 134 -16.25 -6.24 -14.14
#